data_AF-K0KKI0-F1
#
_entry.id   AF-K0KKI0-F1
#
_cell.length_a   1.000
_cell.length_b   1.000
_cell.length_c   1.000
_cell.angle_alpha   90.00
_cell.angle_beta   90.00
_cell.angle_gamma   90.00
#
_symmetry.space_group_name_H-M   'P 1'
#
loop_
_entity.id
_entity.type
_entity.pdbx_description
1 polymer ?
#
loop_
_entity_poly.entity_id
_entity_poly.type
_entity_poly.pdbx_seq_one_letter_code
_entity_poly.pdbx_strand_id
1 'polypeptide(L)'
;MLSFNELKLGKKFKFILYELNSSKTEIVVKETSTSKDYDEFLGKLPENDSLYAVYDFEYESGEGLRSKIIFFAWSPDTAPIRSKMVYASSKDALRKALNGVAADIQGTDYSEVSYETILKKVSSSV
;
A
#
# COMPACT_ATOMS: atom_id res chain seq x y z
N MET A 1 -14.49 -3.45 2.35
CA MET A 1 -13.74 -4.56 3.00
C MET A 1 -13.71 -5.86 2.19
N LEU A 2 -14.61 -6.10 1.21
CA LEU A 2 -14.60 -7.33 0.39
C LEU A 2 -13.29 -7.50 -0.42
N SER A 3 -12.79 -6.43 -1.04
CA SER A 3 -11.59 -6.47 -1.89
C SER A 3 -10.32 -6.90 -1.13
N PHE A 4 -10.14 -6.47 0.13
CA PHE A 4 -8.99 -6.89 0.94
C PHE A 4 -9.06 -8.38 1.29
N ASN A 5 -10.25 -8.90 1.63
CA ASN A 5 -10.41 -10.32 1.88
C ASN A 5 -10.15 -11.14 0.61
N GLU A 6 -10.55 -10.67 -0.57
CA GLU A 6 -10.21 -11.31 -1.85
C GLU A 6 -8.70 -11.32 -2.13
N LEU A 7 -7.97 -10.25 -1.78
CA LEU A 7 -6.50 -10.23 -1.86
C LEU A 7 -5.87 -11.20 -0.87
N LYS A 8 -6.32 -11.19 0.40
CA LYS A 8 -5.73 -12.01 1.46
C LYS A 8 -6.02 -13.51 1.32
N LEU A 9 -7.28 -13.89 1.06
CA LEU A 9 -7.73 -15.28 1.03
C LEU A 9 -7.71 -15.86 -0.39
N GLY A 10 -8.09 -15.05 -1.37
CA GLY A 10 -8.19 -15.49 -2.76
C GLY A 10 -6.92 -15.29 -3.57
N LYS A 11 -5.95 -14.49 -3.09
CA LYS A 11 -4.75 -14.05 -3.84
C LYS A 11 -5.09 -13.54 -5.25
N LYS A 12 -6.31 -13.02 -5.42
CA LYS A 12 -6.86 -12.63 -6.72
C LYS A 12 -6.25 -11.32 -7.19
N PHE A 13 -6.01 -10.39 -6.27
CA PHE A 13 -5.40 -9.09 -6.53
C PHE A 13 -3.97 -9.05 -6.01
N LYS A 14 -3.09 -8.40 -6.76
CA LYS A 14 -1.70 -8.15 -6.37
C LYS A 14 -1.58 -6.87 -5.56
N PHE A 15 -2.32 -5.84 -5.96
CA PHE A 15 -2.40 -4.61 -5.20
C PHE A 15 -3.79 -3.98 -5.22
N ILE A 16 -4.07 -3.21 -4.18
CA ILE A 16 -5.30 -2.43 -4.01
C ILE A 16 -4.91 -1.02 -3.61
N LEU A 17 -5.41 -0.04 -4.36
CA LEU A 17 -5.29 1.37 -4.04
C LEU A 17 -6.57 1.83 -3.34
N TYR A 18 -6.40 2.59 -2.28
CA TYR A 18 -7.46 3.21 -1.51
C TYR A 18 -7.26 4.73 -1.49
N GLU A 19 -8.36 5.45 -1.60
CA GLU A 19 -8.37 6.90 -1.46
C GLU A 19 -9.50 7.32 -0.54
N LEU A 20 -9.42 8.55 -0.06
CA LEU A 20 -10.54 9.17 0.63
C LEU A 20 -11.58 9.65 -0.39
N ASN A 21 -12.86 9.48 -0.06
CA ASN A 21 -13.94 10.05 -0.87
C ASN A 21 -13.83 11.59 -0.97
N SER A 22 -14.59 12.22 -1.86
CA SER A 22 -14.56 13.68 -2.04
C SER A 22 -14.84 14.47 -0.75
N SER A 23 -15.61 13.89 0.17
CA SER A 23 -15.91 14.47 1.49
C SER A 23 -14.82 14.24 2.54
N LYS A 24 -13.81 13.42 2.23
CA LYS A 24 -12.72 13.00 3.12
C LYS A 24 -13.18 12.36 4.43
N THR A 25 -14.33 11.68 4.39
CA THR A 25 -14.95 11.04 5.56
C THR A 25 -14.76 9.52 5.56
N GLU A 26 -14.62 8.92 4.39
CA GLU A 26 -14.60 7.48 4.23
C GLU A 26 -13.50 7.06 3.25
N ILE A 27 -12.88 5.92 3.54
CA ILE A 27 -11.85 5.32 2.71
C ILE A 27 -12.52 4.36 1.74
N VAL A 28 -12.36 4.63 0.45
CA VAL A 28 -12.92 3.86 -0.65
C VAL A 28 -11.82 3.18 -1.45
N VAL A 29 -12.16 2.08 -2.12
CA VAL A 29 -11.24 1.42 -3.05
C VAL A 29 -11.20 2.27 -4.33
N LYS A 30 -10.02 2.76 -4.68
CA LYS A 30 -9.76 3.49 -5.91
C LYS A 30 -9.63 2.55 -7.09
N GLU A 31 -8.73 1.57 -6.94
CA GLU A 31 -8.41 0.62 -8.00
C GLU A 31 -7.89 -0.69 -7.40
N THR A 32 -8.13 -1.80 -8.09
CA THR A 32 -7.57 -3.11 -7.78
C THR A 32 -6.88 -3.64 -9.02
N SER A 33 -5.64 -4.12 -8.89
CA SER A 33 -4.92 -4.76 -9.99
C SER A 33 -4.44 -6.15 -9.59
N THR A 34 -4.36 -7.03 -10.59
CA THR A 34 -3.78 -8.38 -10.48
C THR A 34 -2.36 -8.43 -11.06
N SER A 35 -1.84 -7.30 -11.54
CA SER A 35 -0.53 -7.21 -12.17
C SER A 35 0.58 -7.44 -11.15
N LYS A 36 1.55 -8.27 -11.52
CA LYS A 36 2.73 -8.56 -10.68
C LYS A 36 3.83 -7.51 -10.87
N ASP A 37 3.68 -6.64 -11.86
CA ASP A 37 4.62 -5.61 -12.22
C ASP A 37 4.59 -4.48 -11.19
N TYR A 38 5.66 -4.39 -10.42
CA TYR A 38 5.80 -3.36 -9.40
C TYR A 38 5.91 -1.95 -10.01
N ASP A 39 6.45 -1.86 -11.22
CA ASP A 39 6.53 -0.60 -11.98
C ASP A 39 5.13 -0.06 -12.33
N GLU A 40 4.18 -0.95 -12.66
CA GLU A 40 2.78 -0.56 -12.88
C GLU A 40 2.18 0.01 -11.58
N PHE A 41 2.49 -0.60 -10.43
CA PHE A 41 2.06 -0.06 -9.14
C PHE A 41 2.64 1.34 -8.88
N LEU A 42 3.94 1.55 -9.13
CA LEU A 42 4.57 2.87 -8.98
C LEU A 42 3.96 3.91 -9.91
N GLY A 43 3.69 3.55 -11.18
CA GLY A 43 3.04 4.43 -12.14
C GLY A 43 1.62 4.85 -11.77
N LYS A 44 0.97 4.15 -10.83
CA LYS A 44 -0.35 4.49 -10.30
C LYS A 44 -0.31 5.42 -9.09
N LEU A 45 0.87 5.67 -8.51
CA LEU A 45 1.01 6.59 -7.38
C LEU A 45 0.96 8.03 -7.88
N PRO A 46 0.06 8.88 -7.34
CA PRO A 46 -0.09 10.26 -7.78
C PRO A 46 1.04 11.14 -7.24
N GLU A 47 1.62 11.98 -8.08
CA GLU A 47 2.66 12.92 -7.66
C GLU A 47 2.13 14.08 -6.81
N ASN A 48 0.85 14.41 -6.86
CA ASN A 48 0.28 15.60 -6.20
C ASN A 48 -0.83 15.26 -5.18
N ASP A 49 -1.04 13.99 -4.87
CA ASP A 49 -2.03 13.57 -3.90
C ASP A 49 -1.52 12.42 -3.04
N SER A 50 -2.24 12.13 -1.97
CA SER A 50 -1.96 11.02 -1.07
C SER A 50 -2.91 9.87 -1.35
N LEU A 51 -2.44 8.66 -1.13
CA LEU A 51 -3.29 7.46 -1.17
C LEU A 51 -2.76 6.41 -0.22
N TYR A 52 -3.56 5.38 0.03
CA TYR A 52 -3.07 4.17 0.64
C TYR A 52 -3.03 3.05 -0.38
N ALA A 53 -2.06 2.17 -0.26
CA ALA A 53 -2.05 0.95 -1.04
C ALA A 53 -1.79 -0.26 -0.16
N VAL A 54 -2.30 -1.39 -0.61
CA VAL A 54 -1.96 -2.70 -0.06
C VAL A 54 -1.39 -3.52 -1.19
N TYR A 55 -0.19 -4.06 -0.99
CA TYR A 55 0.50 -4.88 -1.99
C TYR A 55 0.84 -6.24 -1.38
N ASP A 56 0.54 -7.32 -2.08
CA ASP A 56 1.00 -8.66 -1.71
C ASP A 56 2.40 -8.90 -2.26
N PHE A 57 3.39 -8.61 -1.43
CA PHE A 57 4.80 -8.65 -1.79
C PHE A 57 5.33 -10.09 -1.67
N GLU A 58 5.50 -10.74 -2.81
CA GLU A 58 6.18 -12.04 -2.92
C GLU A 58 7.67 -11.84 -3.08
N TYR A 59 8.45 -12.52 -2.24
CA TYR A 59 9.91 -12.52 -2.31
C TYR A 59 10.44 -13.92 -2.00
N GLU A 60 11.58 -14.26 -2.60
CA GLU A 60 12.29 -15.48 -2.30
C GLU A 60 13.15 -15.26 -1.05
N SER A 61 12.92 -16.07 -0.02
CA SER A 61 13.80 -16.18 1.13
C SER A 61 14.58 -17.50 1.00
N GLY A 62 15.71 -17.64 1.68
CA GLY A 62 16.51 -18.89 1.64
C GLY A 62 15.75 -20.17 2.03
N GLU A 63 14.56 -20.03 2.62
CA GLU A 63 13.63 -21.12 2.98
C GLU A 63 12.48 -21.32 1.95
N GLY A 64 12.51 -20.62 0.81
CA GLY A 64 11.51 -20.66 -0.26
C GLY A 64 10.76 -19.34 -0.49
N LEU A 65 9.76 -19.39 -1.38
CA LEU A 65 8.89 -18.25 -1.71
C LEU A 65 8.01 -17.87 -0.52
N ARG A 66 8.08 -16.62 -0.08
CA ARG A 66 7.21 -16.04 0.95
C ARG A 66 6.43 -14.85 0.40
N SER A 67 5.18 -14.75 0.80
CA SER A 67 4.31 -13.62 0.49
C SER A 67 3.98 -12.86 1.78
N LYS A 68 4.22 -11.54 1.79
CA LYS A 68 3.86 -10.65 2.89
C LYS A 68 2.95 -9.53 2.37
N ILE A 69 1.83 -9.31 3.06
CA ILE A 69 0.95 -8.18 2.75
C ILE A 69 1.58 -6.91 3.32
N ILE A 70 1.89 -5.95 2.47
CA ILE A 70 2.52 -4.69 2.84
C ILE A 70 1.51 -3.56 2.66
N PHE A 71 1.41 -2.70 3.66
CA PHE A 71 0.60 -1.49 3.62
C PHE A 71 1.47 -0.30 3.29
N PHE A 72 1.10 0.48 2.28
CA PHE A 72 1.78 1.68 1.86
C PHE A 72 0.89 2.89 2.17
N ALA A 73 1.45 3.87 2.87
CA ALA A 73 0.90 5.21 2.98
C ALA A 73 1.73 6.13 2.08
N TRP A 74 1.19 6.46 0.91
CA TRP A 74 1.81 7.35 -0.05
C TRP A 74 1.37 8.78 0.23
N SER A 75 2.33 9.66 0.50
CA SER A 75 2.09 11.06 0.82
C SER A 75 3.27 11.91 0.34
N PRO A 76 3.31 12.26 -0.96
CA PRO A 76 4.44 12.99 -1.52
C PRO A 76 4.52 14.42 -0.97
N ASP A 77 5.70 15.01 -0.97
CA ASP A 77 5.91 16.34 -0.38
C ASP A 77 5.10 17.44 -1.07
N THR A 78 4.93 17.30 -2.37
CA THR A 78 4.08 18.09 -3.28
C THR A 78 2.59 17.99 -2.95
N ALA A 79 2.14 16.96 -2.24
CA ALA A 79 0.73 16.84 -1.85
C ALA A 79 0.32 17.97 -0.89
N PRO A 80 -0.92 18.50 -1.00
CA PRO A 80 -1.42 19.54 -0.13
C PRO A 80 -1.34 19.14 1.34
N ILE A 81 -0.84 20.02 2.21
CA ILE A 81 -0.70 19.79 3.67
C ILE A 81 -2.02 19.27 4.28
N ARG A 82 -3.16 19.83 3.87
CA ARG A 82 -4.48 19.35 4.32
C ARG A 82 -4.76 17.91 3.91
N SER A 83 -4.36 17.48 2.72
CA SER A 83 -4.50 16.07 2.30
C SER A 83 -3.62 15.19 3.18
N LYS A 84 -2.33 15.51 3.30
CA LYS A 84 -1.37 14.78 4.14
C LYS A 84 -1.87 14.60 5.57
N MET A 85 -2.44 15.66 6.14
CA MET A 85 -2.99 15.63 7.50
C MET A 85 -4.18 14.67 7.64
N VAL A 86 -5.15 14.73 6.72
CA VAL A 86 -6.33 13.86 6.78
C VAL A 86 -5.96 12.39 6.49
N TYR A 87 -5.04 12.15 5.56
CA TYR A 87 -4.50 10.82 5.29
C TYR A 87 -3.65 10.31 6.47
N ALA A 88 -2.89 11.15 7.17
CA ALA A 88 -2.19 10.72 8.38
C ALA A 88 -3.19 10.33 9.49
N SER A 89 -4.22 11.14 9.72
CA SER A 89 -5.26 10.86 10.74
C SER A 89 -6.09 9.62 10.43
N SER A 90 -6.37 9.34 9.15
CA SER A 90 -7.21 8.20 8.74
C SER A 90 -6.41 6.90 8.58
N LYS A 91 -5.07 6.97 8.59
CA LYS A 91 -4.18 5.80 8.40
C LYS A 91 -4.46 4.71 9.42
N ASP A 92 -4.56 5.09 10.69
CA ASP A 92 -4.69 4.14 11.80
C ASP A 92 -5.99 3.33 11.71
N ALA A 93 -7.10 3.98 11.32
CA ALA A 93 -8.38 3.32 11.11
C ALA A 93 -8.31 2.27 10.00
N LEU A 94 -7.72 2.61 8.85
CA LEU A 94 -7.54 1.67 7.75
C LEU A 94 -6.62 0.52 8.15
N ARG A 95 -5.47 0.84 8.77
CA ARG A 95 -4.51 -0.18 9.19
C ARG A 95 -5.19 -1.18 10.14
N LYS A 96 -5.94 -0.72 11.14
CA LYS A 96 -6.66 -1.59 12.09
C LYS A 96 -7.71 -2.46 11.41
N ALA A 97 -8.36 -1.96 10.37
CA ALA A 97 -9.30 -2.75 9.56
C ALA A 97 -8.59 -3.85 8.73
N LEU A 98 -7.36 -3.60 8.28
CA LEU A 98 -6.57 -4.54 7.48
C LEU A 98 -5.82 -5.55 8.36
N ASN A 99 -6.54 -6.58 8.78
CA ASN A 99 -5.97 -7.64 9.64
C ASN A 99 -5.11 -8.62 8.81
N GLY A 100 -3.80 -8.70 9.09
CA GLY A 100 -2.85 -9.55 8.35
C GLY A 100 -1.79 -8.81 7.54
N VAL A 101 -1.76 -7.47 7.57
CA VAL A 101 -0.61 -6.70 7.06
C VAL A 101 0.62 -7.02 7.91
N ALA A 102 1.73 -7.33 7.25
CA ALA A 102 3.00 -7.71 7.86
C ALA A 102 3.90 -6.50 8.16
N ALA A 103 3.88 -5.47 7.31
CA ALA A 103 4.64 -4.24 7.51
C ALA A 103 3.90 -3.02 6.96
N ASP A 104 4.13 -1.86 7.58
CA ASP A 104 3.71 -0.57 7.06
C ASP A 104 4.90 0.22 6.51
N ILE A 105 4.68 0.81 5.35
CA ILE A 105 5.62 1.62 4.61
C ILE A 105 5.02 3.01 4.47
N GLN A 106 5.80 4.02 4.78
CA GLN A 106 5.47 5.41 4.51
C GLN A 106 6.39 5.85 3.39
N GLY A 107 5.79 6.33 2.30
CA GLY A 107 6.52 6.83 1.15
C GLY A 107 6.20 8.29 0.92
N THR A 108 7.21 9.14 0.97
CA THR A 108 7.09 10.54 0.51
C THR A 108 7.76 10.74 -0.85
N ASP A 109 8.57 9.77 -1.29
CA ASP A 109 9.22 9.74 -2.61
C ASP A 109 9.24 8.33 -3.20
N TYR A 110 9.31 8.24 -4.54
CA TYR A 110 9.34 6.96 -5.26
C TYR A 110 10.54 6.10 -4.85
N SER A 111 11.65 6.72 -4.45
CA SER A 111 12.84 6.04 -3.97
C SER A 111 12.59 5.23 -2.69
N GLU A 112 11.73 5.72 -1.80
CA GLU A 112 11.39 5.04 -0.53
C GLU A 112 10.44 3.88 -0.73
N VAL A 113 9.61 3.94 -1.77
CA VAL A 113 8.69 2.86 -2.15
C VAL A 113 9.26 1.99 -3.26
N SER A 114 10.53 2.15 -3.63
CA SER A 114 11.17 1.32 -4.65
C SER A 114 11.25 -0.14 -4.22
N TYR A 115 11.18 -1.04 -5.21
CA TYR A 115 11.17 -2.49 -4.97
C TYR A 115 12.32 -2.95 -4.06
N GLU A 116 13.54 -2.43 -4.29
CA GLU A 116 14.72 -2.78 -3.50
C GLU A 116 14.61 -2.34 -2.04
N THR A 117 14.12 -1.12 -1.80
CA THR A 117 13.90 -0.60 -0.44
C THR A 117 12.88 -1.45 0.30
N ILE A 118 11.77 -1.81 -0.36
CA ILE A 118 10.74 -2.65 0.24
C ILE A 118 11.26 -4.06 0.49
N LEU A 119 11.94 -4.67 -0.48
CA LEU A 119 12.56 -5.98 -0.35
C LEU A 119 13.48 -6.02 0.87
N LYS A 120 14.34 -5.01 1.05
CA LYS A 120 15.24 -4.91 2.20
C LYS A 120 14.48 -4.77 3.51
N LYS A 121 13.40 -3.97 3.55
CA LYS A 121 12.56 -3.77 4.74
C LYS A 121 11.85 -5.06 5.17
N VAL A 122 11.27 -5.78 4.21
CA VAL A 122 10.48 -6.99 4.49
C VAL A 122 11.33 -8.22 4.75
N SER A 123 12.52 -8.29 4.15
CA SER A 123 13.51 -9.35 4.40
C SER A 123 14.24 -9.15 5.72
N SER A 124 14.50 -7.91 6.15
CA SER A 124 15.17 -7.60 7.42
C SER A 124 14.25 -7.69 8.64
N SER A 125 12.93 -7.78 8.47
CA SER A 125 12.00 -8.13 9.55
C SER A 125 12.01 -9.64 9.78
N VAL A 126 13.12 -10.11 10.37
CA VAL A 126 13.34 -11.42 11.00
C VAL A 126 13.81 -11.19 12.43
#